data_AF-A0A8S3QLF4-F1
#
_entry.id   AF-A0A8S3QLF4-F1
#
_cell.length_a   1.000
_cell.length_b   1.000
_cell.length_c   1.000
_cell.angle_alpha   90.00
_cell.angle_beta   90.00
_cell.angle_gamma   90.00
#
_symmetry.space_group_name_H-M   'P 1'
#
loop_
_entity.id
_entity.type
_entity.pdbx_description
1 polymer ?
#
loop_
_entity_poly.entity_id
_entity_poly.type
_entity_poly.pdbx_seq_one_letter_code
_entity_poly.pdbx_strand_id
1 'polypeptide(L)'
;MLAHNTSAVNGSKYNSRVFPLNEVKMTASEEFWKYNVLQITVGIEDIGGIRLELLVCLAIAWLIIFLCLCKGIKSSGKIVYVTVTFPYIVLVIFLVRAVTLPGAAEGIKFFLIPKWHKMLSTKVWGEAATQIFFSSGAGWGALLTFASFNKFHHNIQRDAIMVPIINSGTSIFAGFVTFSILGFMAHEKGMSVDDVVTQGPGLAFVAYPEAVSKLPISPLWAILFFLMLMTIAIDTQKFTNSLKPVMDWRPILEEPGKTTTV
;
A
#
# COMPACT_ATOMS: atom_id res chain seq x y z
N MET A 1 40.29 10.31 -71.59
CA MET A 1 41.50 9.50 -71.29
C MET A 1 41.57 9.34 -69.79
N LEU A 2 41.20 8.16 -69.30
CA LEU A 2 42.09 7.20 -68.63
C LEU A 2 42.55 7.73 -67.24
N ALA A 3 41.84 7.37 -66.17
CA ALA A 3 41.97 6.12 -65.40
C ALA A 3 43.15 6.15 -64.43
N HIS A 4 42.85 6.16 -63.13
CA HIS A 4 43.58 5.36 -62.14
C HIS A 4 42.63 4.93 -61.02
N ASN A 5 42.68 3.64 -60.75
CA ASN A 5 41.83 2.85 -59.88
C ASN A 5 42.66 2.45 -58.65
N THR A 6 42.10 2.58 -57.44
CA THR A 6 42.57 1.82 -56.26
C THR A 6 41.46 1.71 -55.20
N SER A 7 40.79 0.56 -55.24
CA SER A 7 40.50 -0.35 -54.12
C SER A 7 39.80 0.15 -52.85
N ALA A 8 38.50 -0.20 -52.78
CA ALA A 8 37.80 -0.89 -51.69
C ALA A 8 38.14 -0.59 -50.21
N VAL A 9 37.18 0.05 -49.51
CA VAL A 9 36.78 -0.34 -48.15
C VAL A 9 35.25 -0.38 -48.08
N ASN A 10 34.70 -1.58 -47.87
CA ASN A 10 33.30 -1.83 -47.55
C ASN A 10 32.94 -1.14 -46.23
N GLY A 11 32.31 0.03 -46.30
CA GLY A 11 31.60 0.62 -45.18
C GLY A 11 30.26 -0.11 -45.00
N SER A 12 30.21 -1.00 -44.02
CA SER A 12 29.01 -1.66 -43.55
C SER A 12 27.86 -0.66 -43.40
N LYS A 13 26.73 -0.99 -44.03
CA LYS A 13 25.43 -0.35 -43.79
C LYS A 13 25.09 -0.54 -42.32
N TYR A 14 25.40 0.44 -41.47
CA TYR A 14 24.81 0.55 -40.15
C TYR A 14 23.33 0.80 -40.37
N ASN A 15 22.58 -0.30 -40.32
CA ASN A 15 21.14 -0.33 -40.32
C ASN A 15 20.71 0.34 -39.01
N SER A 16 20.54 1.66 -39.02
CA SER A 16 19.92 2.40 -37.93
C SER A 16 18.49 1.91 -37.82
N ARG A 17 18.31 0.83 -37.04
CA ARG A 17 17.01 0.49 -36.47
C ARG A 17 16.62 1.70 -35.62
N VAL A 18 15.81 2.56 -36.21
CA VAL A 18 15.01 3.54 -35.48
C VAL A 18 14.15 2.70 -34.55
N PHE A 19 14.61 2.52 -33.31
CA PHE A 19 13.73 2.07 -32.24
C PHE A 19 12.68 3.17 -32.12
N PRO A 20 11.38 2.89 -32.31
CA PRO A 20 10.37 3.86 -31.96
C PRO A 20 10.48 4.06 -30.46
N LEU A 21 11.11 5.17 -30.05
CA LEU A 21 11.02 5.69 -28.70
C LEU A 21 9.58 6.18 -28.52
N ASN A 22 8.65 5.26 -28.32
CA ASN A 22 7.60 5.52 -27.36
C ASN A 22 8.32 5.59 -26.01
N GLU A 23 8.97 6.72 -25.73
CA GLU A 23 9.48 7.05 -24.41
C GLU A 23 8.27 7.14 -23.49
N VAL A 24 7.86 5.99 -22.95
CA VAL A 24 6.97 5.96 -21.80
C VAL A 24 7.73 6.67 -20.70
N LYS A 25 7.35 7.93 -20.43
CA LYS A 25 7.97 8.74 -19.38
C LYS A 25 7.89 7.98 -18.06
N MET A 26 9.04 7.48 -17.61
CA MET A 26 9.20 6.83 -16.32
C MET A 26 9.64 7.87 -15.30
N THR A 27 9.02 7.87 -14.12
CA THR A 27 9.46 8.75 -13.03
C THR A 27 10.68 8.15 -12.35
N ALA A 28 11.51 8.98 -11.71
CA ALA A 28 12.68 8.51 -10.98
C ALA A 28 12.30 7.54 -9.84
N SER A 29 11.17 7.77 -9.19
CA SER A 29 10.57 6.87 -8.20
C SER A 29 10.24 5.49 -8.77
N GLU A 30 9.74 5.43 -10.01
CA GLU A 30 9.36 4.18 -10.67
C GLU A 30 10.59 3.36 -11.06
N GLU A 31 11.62 4.02 -11.60
CA GLU A 31 12.89 3.40 -11.92
C GLU A 31 13.58 2.85 -10.67
N PHE A 32 13.63 3.64 -9.59
CA PHE A 32 14.19 3.22 -8.31
C PHE A 32 13.47 2.00 -7.75
N TRP A 33 12.15 1.97 -7.77
CA TRP A 33 11.38 0.83 -7.28
C TRP A 33 11.63 -0.44 -8.09
N LYS A 34 11.57 -0.36 -9.43
CA LYS A 34 11.69 -1.52 -10.32
C LYS A 34 13.10 -2.08 -10.37
N TYR A 35 14.11 -1.22 -10.53
CA TYR A 35 15.46 -1.65 -10.87
C TYR A 35 16.43 -1.61 -9.69
N ASN A 36 16.19 -0.79 -8.67
CA ASN A 36 17.05 -0.75 -7.49
C ASN A 36 16.47 -1.60 -6.34
N VAL A 37 15.23 -1.34 -5.93
CA VAL A 37 14.60 -2.04 -4.80
C VAL A 37 14.25 -3.47 -5.15
N LEU A 38 13.44 -3.69 -6.19
CA LEU A 38 12.97 -5.02 -6.57
C LEU A 38 14.01 -5.80 -7.38
N GLN A 39 14.74 -5.12 -8.30
CA GLN A 39 15.47 -5.80 -9.39
C GLN A 39 14.58 -6.81 -10.09
N ILE A 40 13.44 -6.32 -10.60
CA ILE A 40 12.40 -7.16 -11.18
C ILE A 40 12.96 -7.92 -12.41
N THR A 41 12.75 -9.23 -12.41
CA THR A 41 13.12 -10.12 -13.52
C THR A 41 12.07 -10.08 -14.64
N VAL A 42 12.36 -10.73 -15.77
CA VAL A 42 11.51 -10.70 -16.97
C VAL A 42 10.18 -11.44 -16.75
N GLY A 43 10.17 -12.48 -15.92
CA GLY A 43 9.00 -13.31 -15.68
C GLY A 43 9.15 -14.21 -14.45
N ILE A 44 8.08 -14.92 -14.09
CA ILE A 44 8.04 -15.79 -12.90
C ILE A 44 8.93 -17.03 -13.05
N GLU A 45 9.21 -17.42 -14.28
CA GLU A 45 10.12 -18.50 -14.65
C GLU A 45 11.59 -18.17 -14.30
N ASP A 46 11.93 -16.89 -14.23
CA ASP A 46 13.24 -16.41 -13.78
C ASP A 46 13.06 -15.73 -12.43
N ILE A 47 13.17 -16.51 -11.36
CA ILE A 47 13.04 -16.01 -9.98
C ILE A 47 14.19 -15.09 -9.56
N GLY A 48 15.29 -15.04 -10.33
CA GLY A 48 16.48 -14.28 -10.00
C GLY A 48 17.16 -14.74 -8.70
N GLY A 49 17.92 -13.82 -8.09
CA GLY A 49 18.61 -14.05 -6.83
C GLY A 49 17.88 -13.46 -5.62
N ILE A 50 18.24 -13.91 -4.42
CA ILE A 50 17.71 -13.34 -3.17
C ILE A 50 18.33 -11.97 -2.94
N ARG A 51 17.50 -10.93 -2.80
CA ARG A 51 17.90 -9.60 -2.38
C ARG A 51 18.16 -9.58 -0.88
N LEU A 52 19.44 -9.51 -0.50
CA LEU A 52 19.85 -9.53 0.91
C LEU A 52 19.26 -8.35 1.69
N GLU A 53 19.11 -7.18 1.07
CA GLU A 53 18.52 -6.01 1.71
C GLU A 53 17.06 -6.27 2.08
N LEU A 54 16.27 -6.84 1.16
CA LEU A 54 14.87 -7.21 1.40
C LEU A 54 14.76 -8.36 2.40
N LEU A 55 15.66 -9.33 2.35
CA LEU A 55 15.71 -10.44 3.31
C LEU A 55 15.95 -9.93 4.75
N VAL A 56 16.90 -9.00 4.92
CA VAL A 56 17.16 -8.36 6.22
C VAL A 56 15.97 -7.53 6.67
N CYS A 57 15.35 -6.74 5.78
CA CYS A 57 14.12 -5.99 6.11
C CYS A 57 12.98 -6.93 6.54
N LEU A 58 12.81 -8.07 5.86
CA LEU A 58 11.81 -9.08 6.20
C LEU A 58 12.10 -9.71 7.57
N ALA A 59 13.34 -10.05 7.86
CA ALA A 59 13.74 -10.59 9.17
C ALA A 59 13.48 -9.59 10.30
N ILE A 60 13.81 -8.30 10.09
CA ILE A 60 13.52 -7.23 11.04
C ILE A 60 12.01 -7.07 11.25
N ALA A 61 11.21 -7.10 10.18
CA ALA A 61 9.75 -7.00 10.28
C ALA A 61 9.16 -8.14 11.12
N TRP A 62 9.60 -9.38 10.90
CA TRP A 62 9.20 -10.53 11.71
C TRP A 62 9.63 -10.40 13.17
N LEU A 63 10.84 -9.92 13.43
CA LEU A 63 11.31 -9.65 14.78
C LEU A 63 10.44 -8.61 15.49
N ILE A 64 10.08 -7.51 14.81
CA ILE A 64 9.19 -6.48 15.37
C ILE A 64 7.82 -7.06 15.70
N ILE A 65 7.23 -7.86 14.79
CA ILE A 65 5.94 -8.52 15.01
C ILE A 65 6.03 -9.46 16.21
N PHE A 66 7.08 -10.28 16.29
CA PHE A 66 7.32 -11.18 17.41
C PHE A 66 7.38 -10.41 18.75
N LEU A 67 8.21 -9.37 18.84
CA LEU A 67 8.34 -8.54 20.04
C LEU A 67 7.02 -7.85 20.43
N CYS A 68 6.23 -7.45 19.44
CA CYS A 68 4.90 -6.87 19.64
C CYS A 68 3.91 -7.88 20.24
N LEU A 69 3.95 -9.13 19.80
CA LEU A 69 3.07 -10.20 20.29
C LEU A 69 3.50 -10.72 21.67
N CYS A 70 4.81 -10.81 21.94
CA CYS A 70 5.35 -11.28 23.22
C CYS A 70 4.89 -10.46 24.43
N LYS A 71 4.69 -9.14 24.27
CA LYS A 71 4.24 -8.26 25.37
C LYS A 71 2.75 -8.39 25.71
N GLY A 72 2.00 -9.22 24.96
CA GLY A 72 0.58 -9.48 25.18
C GLY A 72 -0.33 -8.29 24.90
N ILE A 73 -1.63 -8.56 24.89
CA ILE A 73 -2.66 -7.60 24.44
C ILE A 73 -2.88 -6.45 25.43
N LYS A 74 -2.63 -6.68 26.73
CA LYS A 74 -2.76 -5.65 27.78
C LYS A 74 -1.77 -4.47 27.61
N SER A 75 -0.54 -4.74 27.14
CA SER A 75 0.44 -3.68 26.81
C SER A 75 0.12 -3.01 25.47
N SER A 76 -0.48 -3.76 24.53
CA SER A 76 -0.83 -3.29 23.19
C SER A 76 -1.88 -2.17 23.20
N GLY A 77 -2.86 -2.20 24.11
CA GLY A 77 -3.95 -1.22 24.13
C GLY A 77 -3.52 0.25 24.24
N LYS A 78 -2.40 0.56 24.93
CA LYS A 78 -1.88 1.94 25.02
C LYS A 78 -1.17 2.38 23.74
N ILE A 79 -0.44 1.47 23.10
CA ILE A 79 0.32 1.73 21.87
C ILE A 79 -0.64 1.99 20.70
N VAL A 80 -1.77 1.28 20.69
CA VAL A 80 -2.83 1.40 19.67
C VAL A 80 -3.37 2.84 19.54
N TYR A 81 -3.44 3.62 20.62
CA TYR A 81 -3.88 5.03 20.51
C TYR A 81 -2.96 5.84 19.60
N VAL A 82 -1.65 5.62 19.67
CA VAL A 82 -0.68 6.32 18.81
C VAL A 82 -0.73 5.73 17.40
N THR A 83 -0.69 4.41 17.27
CA THR A 83 -0.58 3.76 15.96
C THR A 83 -1.86 3.87 15.11
N VAL A 84 -3.03 4.03 15.73
CA VAL A 84 -4.28 4.30 15.02
C VAL A 84 -4.43 5.78 14.66
N THR A 85 -4.07 6.71 15.55
CA THR A 85 -4.26 8.16 15.28
C THR A 85 -3.23 8.72 14.31
N PHE A 86 -1.99 8.21 14.37
CA PHE A 86 -0.88 8.67 13.53
C PHE A 86 -1.18 8.60 12.02
N PRO A 87 -1.70 7.49 11.47
CA PRO A 87 -2.11 7.43 10.06
C PRO A 87 -3.11 8.51 9.65
N TYR A 88 -4.11 8.84 10.48
CA TYR A 88 -5.07 9.90 10.15
C TYR A 88 -4.39 11.26 10.06
N ILE A 89 -3.45 11.56 10.95
CA ILE A 89 -2.68 12.81 10.91
C ILE A 89 -1.89 12.90 9.60
N VAL A 90 -1.18 11.82 9.23
CA VAL A 90 -0.39 11.78 8.00
C VAL A 90 -1.30 11.89 6.76
N LEU A 91 -2.43 11.19 6.73
CA LEU A 91 -3.41 11.28 5.63
C LEU A 91 -3.99 12.69 5.47
N VAL A 92 -4.28 13.39 6.56
CA VAL A 92 -4.76 14.79 6.50
C VAL A 92 -3.71 15.70 5.90
N ILE A 93 -2.45 15.59 6.34
CA ILE A 93 -1.35 16.38 5.79
C ILE A 93 -1.17 16.08 4.30
N PHE A 94 -1.26 14.81 3.93
CA PHE A 94 -1.11 14.37 2.54
C PHE A 94 -2.27 14.83 1.68
N LEU A 95 -3.49 14.86 2.20
CA LEU A 95 -4.62 15.44 1.49
C LEU A 95 -4.36 16.92 1.20
N VAL A 96 -4.01 17.70 2.22
CA VAL A 96 -3.74 19.14 2.09
C VAL A 96 -2.64 19.38 1.05
N ARG A 97 -1.55 18.59 1.08
CA ARG A 97 -0.53 18.72 0.04
C ARG A 97 -1.04 18.29 -1.33
N ALA A 98 -1.64 17.12 -1.44
CA ALA A 98 -2.01 16.53 -2.71
C ALA A 98 -2.96 17.44 -3.49
N VAL A 99 -3.94 18.07 -2.82
CA VAL A 99 -4.87 19.00 -3.48
C VAL A 99 -4.21 20.29 -3.97
N THR A 100 -3.02 20.65 -3.46
CA THR A 100 -2.24 21.80 -3.94
C THR A 100 -1.37 21.48 -5.15
N LEU A 101 -1.24 20.20 -5.54
CA LEU A 101 -0.45 19.78 -6.69
C LEU A 101 -1.24 19.96 -7.99
N PRO A 102 -0.57 20.29 -9.12
CA PRO A 102 -1.23 20.39 -10.41
C PRO A 102 -1.83 19.02 -10.80
N GLY A 103 -3.00 19.03 -11.44
CA GLY A 103 -3.69 17.80 -11.86
C GLY A 103 -4.50 17.08 -10.78
N ALA A 104 -4.38 17.45 -9.49
CA ALA A 104 -5.12 16.80 -8.41
C ALA A 104 -6.65 16.85 -8.57
N ALA A 105 -7.17 17.98 -9.09
CA ALA A 105 -8.60 18.13 -9.36
C ALA A 105 -9.13 17.10 -10.37
N GLU A 106 -8.36 16.75 -11.40
CA GLU A 106 -8.75 15.72 -12.38
C GLU A 106 -8.77 14.33 -11.75
N GLY A 107 -7.84 14.05 -10.84
CA GLY A 107 -7.86 12.84 -10.03
C GLY A 107 -9.11 12.74 -9.14
N ILE A 108 -9.47 13.80 -8.43
CA ILE A 108 -10.68 13.84 -7.59
C ILE A 108 -11.95 13.70 -8.43
N LYS A 109 -12.03 14.38 -9.58
CA LYS A 109 -13.15 14.20 -10.53
C LYS A 109 -13.25 12.76 -10.99
N PHE A 110 -12.14 12.12 -11.35
CA PHE A 110 -12.12 10.72 -11.73
C PHE A 110 -12.64 9.80 -10.62
N PHE A 111 -12.31 10.10 -9.36
CA PHE A 111 -12.80 9.34 -8.20
C PHE A 111 -14.31 9.49 -7.98
N LEU A 112 -14.83 10.71 -8.12
CA LEU A 112 -16.22 11.03 -7.74
C LEU A 112 -17.24 10.84 -8.86
N ILE A 113 -16.85 10.99 -10.13
CA ILE A 113 -17.82 10.95 -11.24
C ILE A 113 -18.28 9.50 -11.46
N PRO A 114 -19.56 9.19 -11.18
CA PRO A 114 -20.05 7.82 -11.27
C PRO A 114 -20.23 7.39 -12.73
N LYS A 115 -19.74 6.19 -13.06
CA LYS A 115 -19.97 5.54 -14.36
C LYS A 115 -21.17 4.59 -14.24
N TRP A 116 -22.38 5.13 -14.30
CA TRP A 116 -23.64 4.39 -14.03
C TRP A 116 -23.82 3.10 -14.82
N HIS A 117 -23.40 3.07 -16.09
CA HIS A 117 -23.45 1.87 -16.93
C HIS A 117 -22.66 0.70 -16.35
N LYS A 118 -21.63 0.94 -15.52
CA LYS A 118 -20.86 -0.11 -14.86
C LYS A 118 -21.66 -0.84 -13.77
N MET A 119 -22.66 -0.20 -13.17
CA MET A 119 -23.50 -0.84 -12.13
C MET A 119 -24.38 -1.97 -12.69
N LEU A 120 -24.59 -2.01 -14.01
CA LEU A 120 -25.29 -3.10 -14.69
C LEU A 120 -24.46 -4.40 -14.74
N SER A 121 -23.14 -4.30 -14.53
CA SER A 121 -22.26 -5.46 -14.51
C SER A 121 -22.23 -6.12 -13.14
N THR A 122 -22.50 -7.42 -13.09
CA THR A 122 -22.40 -8.24 -11.87
C THR A 122 -20.98 -8.26 -11.30
N LYS A 123 -19.96 -8.03 -12.13
CA LYS A 123 -18.56 -7.95 -11.71
C LYS A 123 -18.35 -6.85 -10.65
N VAL A 124 -18.95 -5.68 -10.83
CA VAL A 124 -18.80 -4.55 -9.89
C VAL A 124 -19.37 -4.88 -8.52
N TRP A 125 -20.47 -5.62 -8.48
CA TRP A 125 -21.08 -6.08 -7.23
C TRP A 125 -20.23 -7.17 -6.54
N GLY A 126 -19.67 -8.10 -7.32
CA GLY A 126 -18.73 -9.10 -6.80
C GLY A 126 -17.47 -8.46 -6.21
N GLU A 127 -16.88 -7.48 -6.91
CA GLU A 127 -15.73 -6.72 -6.43
C GLU A 127 -16.05 -5.89 -5.19
N ALA A 128 -17.23 -5.24 -5.14
CA ALA A 128 -17.67 -4.48 -3.97
C ALA A 128 -17.89 -5.37 -2.74
N ALA A 129 -18.54 -6.52 -2.90
CA ALA A 129 -18.75 -7.49 -1.82
C ALA A 129 -17.41 -8.03 -1.30
N THR A 130 -16.51 -8.38 -2.22
CA THR A 130 -15.14 -8.81 -1.91
C THR A 130 -14.39 -7.74 -1.13
N GLN A 131 -14.44 -6.49 -1.59
CA GLN A 131 -13.77 -5.35 -0.95
C GLN A 131 -14.25 -5.15 0.49
N ILE A 132 -15.56 -5.14 0.75
CA ILE A 132 -16.10 -4.95 2.10
C ILE A 132 -15.77 -6.14 3.02
N PHE A 133 -15.82 -7.36 2.48
CA PHE A 133 -15.49 -8.57 3.24
C PHE A 133 -14.02 -8.56 3.71
N PHE A 134 -13.08 -8.31 2.78
CA PHE A 134 -11.66 -8.23 3.11
C PHE A 134 -11.31 -6.98 3.94
N SER A 135 -11.95 -5.84 3.69
CA SER A 135 -11.68 -4.59 4.42
C SER A 135 -12.14 -4.63 5.88
N SER A 136 -13.27 -5.29 6.18
CA SER A 136 -13.76 -5.42 7.55
C SER A 136 -13.08 -6.53 8.35
N GLY A 137 -12.39 -7.47 7.68
CA GLY A 137 -11.79 -8.65 8.31
C GLY A 137 -12.82 -9.60 8.94
N ALA A 138 -14.08 -9.54 8.50
CA ALA A 138 -15.15 -10.38 9.01
C ALA A 138 -14.87 -11.86 8.70
N GLY A 139 -14.97 -12.73 9.72
CA GLY A 139 -14.73 -14.17 9.57
C GLY A 139 -13.28 -14.63 9.75
N TRP A 140 -12.32 -13.72 9.99
CA TRP A 140 -10.90 -14.05 10.17
C TRP A 140 -10.53 -14.40 11.63
N GLY A 141 -11.50 -14.43 12.55
CA GLY A 141 -11.28 -14.74 13.97
C GLY A 141 -10.71 -13.59 14.83
N ALA A 142 -10.14 -12.56 14.20
CA ALA A 142 -9.59 -11.40 14.87
C ALA A 142 -10.63 -10.58 15.63
N LEU A 143 -11.75 -10.18 14.99
CA LEU A 143 -12.84 -9.46 15.67
C LEU A 143 -13.41 -10.26 16.86
N LEU A 144 -13.56 -11.58 16.70
CA LEU A 144 -14.02 -12.47 17.76
C LEU A 144 -13.06 -12.47 18.95
N THR A 145 -11.75 -12.53 18.66
CA THR A 145 -10.70 -12.43 19.67
C THR A 145 -10.80 -11.13 20.45
N PHE A 146 -10.95 -9.98 19.77
CA PHE A 146 -11.11 -8.69 20.46
C PHE A 146 -12.39 -8.62 21.29
N ALA A 147 -13.50 -9.12 20.75
CA ALA A 147 -14.76 -9.19 21.47
C ALA A 147 -14.66 -10.03 22.76
N SER A 148 -13.80 -11.07 22.78
CA SER A 148 -13.58 -11.89 23.98
C SER A 148 -12.89 -11.17 25.14
N PHE A 149 -12.29 -10.00 24.90
CA PHE A 149 -11.72 -9.15 25.95
C PHE A 149 -12.69 -8.06 26.46
N ASN A 150 -13.88 -7.94 25.86
CA ASN A 150 -14.87 -6.97 26.32
C ASN A 150 -15.48 -7.37 27.66
N LYS A 151 -15.93 -6.37 28.43
CA LYS A 151 -16.75 -6.63 29.62
C LYS A 151 -18.05 -7.32 29.21
N PHE A 152 -18.56 -8.20 30.07
CA PHE A 152 -19.78 -8.97 29.80
C PHE A 152 -21.01 -8.11 29.43
N HIS A 153 -21.17 -6.95 30.07
CA HIS A 153 -22.28 -6.01 29.81
C HIS A 153 -21.89 -4.85 28.86
N HIS A 154 -20.84 -5.02 28.05
CA HIS A 154 -20.45 -4.00 27.07
C HIS A 154 -21.44 -3.94 25.91
N ASN A 155 -21.76 -2.73 25.44
CA ASN A 155 -22.68 -2.54 24.31
C ASN A 155 -21.98 -2.83 22.97
N ILE A 156 -21.93 -4.12 22.61
CA ILE A 156 -21.30 -4.59 21.36
C ILE A 156 -22.05 -4.14 20.10
N GLN A 157 -23.36 -3.89 20.19
CA GLN A 157 -24.17 -3.47 19.04
C GLN A 157 -23.72 -2.11 18.51
N ARG A 158 -23.41 -1.17 19.41
CA ARG A 158 -22.87 0.14 19.04
C ARG A 158 -21.56 0.00 18.28
N ASP A 159 -20.65 -0.83 18.77
CA ASP A 159 -19.33 -1.03 18.15
C ASP A 159 -19.44 -1.74 16.80
N ALA A 160 -20.32 -2.74 16.69
CA ALA A 160 -20.59 -3.46 15.46
C ALA A 160 -21.13 -2.56 14.33
N ILE A 161 -21.78 -1.45 14.67
CA ILE A 161 -22.24 -0.44 13.70
C ILE A 161 -21.14 0.60 13.44
N MET A 162 -20.48 1.11 14.49
CA MET A 162 -19.48 2.17 14.35
C MET A 162 -18.23 1.72 13.59
N VAL A 163 -17.73 0.50 13.85
CA VAL A 163 -16.48 0.00 13.25
C VAL A 163 -16.55 -0.07 11.72
N PRO A 164 -17.57 -0.69 11.09
CA PRO A 164 -17.70 -0.69 9.63
C PRO A 164 -17.86 0.72 9.04
N ILE A 165 -18.64 1.60 9.68
CA ILE A 165 -18.85 2.98 9.21
C ILE A 165 -17.54 3.75 9.20
N ILE A 166 -16.76 3.68 10.29
CA ILE A 166 -15.45 4.33 10.38
C ILE A 166 -14.50 3.73 9.35
N ASN A 167 -14.45 2.40 9.21
CA ASN A 167 -13.61 1.73 8.23
C ASN A 167 -13.91 2.17 6.78
N SER A 168 -15.18 2.21 6.38
CA SER A 168 -15.59 2.67 5.06
C SER A 168 -15.36 4.17 4.88
N GLY A 169 -15.64 4.98 5.90
CA GLY A 169 -15.36 6.42 5.89
C GLY A 169 -13.87 6.73 5.68
N THR A 170 -13.00 6.02 6.40
CA THR A 170 -11.55 6.10 6.25
C THR A 170 -11.10 5.64 4.87
N SER A 171 -11.72 4.60 4.31
CA SER A 171 -11.43 4.14 2.94
C SER A 171 -11.77 5.19 1.89
N ILE A 172 -12.93 5.87 2.03
CA ILE A 172 -13.33 6.98 1.15
C ILE A 172 -12.35 8.16 1.30
N PHE A 173 -12.00 8.51 2.54
CA PHE A 173 -11.04 9.58 2.83
C PHE A 173 -9.66 9.31 2.24
N ALA A 174 -9.12 8.09 2.41
CA ALA A 174 -7.89 7.65 1.76
C ALA A 174 -8.01 7.63 0.23
N GLY A 175 -9.20 7.36 -0.31
CA GLY A 175 -9.53 7.49 -1.72
C GLY A 175 -9.27 8.90 -2.25
N PHE A 176 -9.72 9.94 -1.54
CA PHE A 176 -9.43 11.33 -1.92
C PHE A 176 -7.92 11.62 -1.97
N VAL A 177 -7.15 11.17 -0.99
CA VAL A 177 -5.69 11.34 -0.96
C VAL A 177 -5.04 10.64 -2.15
N THR A 178 -5.34 9.37 -2.33
CA THR A 178 -4.83 8.52 -3.41
C THR A 178 -5.12 9.10 -4.78
N PHE A 179 -6.38 9.45 -5.06
CA PHE A 179 -6.77 9.95 -6.38
C PHE A 179 -6.24 11.36 -6.65
N SER A 180 -6.08 12.21 -5.63
CA SER A 180 -5.38 13.50 -5.78
C SER A 180 -3.94 13.32 -6.24
N ILE A 181 -3.21 12.35 -5.65
CA ILE A 181 -1.83 12.01 -6.03
C ILE A 181 -1.76 11.38 -7.42
N LEU A 182 -2.70 10.50 -7.76
CA LEU A 182 -2.79 9.92 -9.11
C LEU A 182 -3.08 10.97 -10.18
N GLY A 183 -3.93 11.96 -9.88
CA GLY A 183 -4.16 13.11 -10.76
C GLY A 183 -2.89 13.92 -11.03
N PHE A 184 -2.07 14.13 -10.00
CA PHE A 184 -0.75 14.75 -10.14
C PHE A 184 0.20 13.89 -11.00
N MET A 185 0.25 12.58 -10.78
CA MET A 185 1.07 11.68 -11.59
C MET A 185 0.64 11.66 -13.06
N ALA A 186 -0.66 11.64 -13.33
CA ALA A 186 -1.21 11.72 -14.67
C ALA A 186 -0.75 13.00 -15.39
N HIS A 187 -0.79 14.13 -14.67
CA HIS A 187 -0.33 15.41 -15.17
C HIS A 187 1.19 15.42 -15.47
N GLU A 188 2.04 14.91 -14.57
CA GLU A 188 3.50 14.84 -14.80
C GLU A 188 3.87 13.95 -15.99
N LYS A 189 3.17 12.82 -16.16
CA LYS A 189 3.39 11.89 -17.27
C LYS A 189 2.73 12.33 -18.58
N GLY A 190 1.82 13.31 -18.54
CA GLY A 190 1.03 13.73 -19.70
C GLY A 190 0.05 12.64 -20.18
N MET A 191 -0.47 11.83 -19.26
CA MET A 191 -1.36 10.70 -19.52
C MET A 191 -2.72 10.91 -18.85
N SER A 192 -3.70 10.06 -19.17
CA SER A 192 -4.98 10.07 -18.46
C SER A 192 -4.85 9.47 -17.06
N VAL A 193 -5.75 9.82 -16.14
CA VAL A 193 -5.77 9.24 -14.78
C VAL A 193 -5.97 7.72 -14.85
N ASP A 194 -6.76 7.22 -15.81
CA ASP A 194 -7.03 5.78 -16.00
C ASP A 194 -5.74 4.99 -16.28
N ASP A 195 -4.81 5.57 -17.04
CA ASP A 195 -3.55 4.91 -17.44
C ASP A 195 -2.50 4.87 -16.32
N VAL A 196 -2.59 5.76 -15.34
CA VAL A 196 -1.66 5.82 -14.20
C VAL A 196 -2.20 5.16 -12.94
N VAL A 197 -3.49 4.78 -12.93
CA VAL A 197 -4.10 4.01 -11.83
C VAL A 197 -3.44 2.63 -11.81
N THR A 198 -2.40 2.52 -11.01
CA THR A 198 -1.78 1.25 -10.67
C THR A 198 -2.42 0.72 -9.39
N GLN A 199 -2.80 -0.55 -9.40
CA GLN A 199 -3.27 -1.23 -8.21
C GLN A 199 -2.08 -1.78 -7.41
N GLY A 200 -2.23 -1.84 -6.09
CA GLY A 200 -1.29 -2.53 -5.22
C GLY A 200 0.00 -1.76 -4.91
N PRO A 201 1.17 -2.42 -4.87
CA PRO A 201 2.41 -1.84 -4.33
C PRO A 201 2.89 -0.60 -5.09
N GLY A 202 2.65 -0.53 -6.41
CA GLY A 202 3.09 0.60 -7.23
C GLY A 202 2.55 1.94 -6.72
N LEU A 203 1.30 1.97 -6.25
CA LEU A 203 0.74 3.20 -5.69
C LEU A 203 1.54 3.67 -4.46
N ALA A 204 1.74 2.78 -3.48
CA ALA A 204 2.41 3.09 -2.22
C ALA A 204 3.92 3.35 -2.38
N PHE A 205 4.60 2.65 -3.28
CA PHE A 205 6.06 2.70 -3.39
C PHE A 205 6.59 3.51 -4.58
N VAL A 206 5.72 3.97 -5.48
CA VAL A 206 6.09 4.86 -6.59
C VAL A 206 5.35 6.19 -6.47
N ALA A 207 4.01 6.17 -6.47
CA ALA A 207 3.24 7.40 -6.57
C ALA A 207 3.31 8.29 -5.33
N TYR A 208 3.18 7.70 -4.14
CA TYR A 208 3.31 8.44 -2.89
C TYR A 208 4.73 9.04 -2.71
N PRO A 209 5.83 8.27 -2.87
CA PRO A 209 7.18 8.83 -2.83
C PRO A 209 7.43 9.94 -3.85
N GLU A 210 6.89 9.81 -5.06
CA GLU A 210 6.95 10.87 -6.08
C GLU A 210 6.30 12.16 -5.58
N ALA A 211 5.06 12.10 -5.07
CA ALA A 211 4.38 13.27 -4.52
C ALA A 211 5.09 13.85 -3.28
N VAL A 212 5.61 12.99 -2.41
CA VAL A 212 6.37 13.36 -1.22
C VAL A 212 7.68 14.05 -1.58
N SER A 213 8.35 13.65 -2.66
CA SER A 213 9.58 14.30 -3.12
C SER A 213 9.38 15.80 -3.41
N LYS A 214 8.17 16.21 -3.77
CA LYS A 214 7.79 17.60 -4.09
C LYS A 214 7.42 18.42 -2.85
N LEU A 215 7.41 17.84 -1.64
CA LEU A 215 7.19 18.58 -0.40
C LEU A 215 8.48 19.28 0.04
N PRO A 216 8.40 20.46 0.70
CA PRO A 216 9.56 21.00 1.39
C PRO A 216 9.97 20.04 2.50
N ILE A 217 11.28 19.83 2.70
CA ILE A 217 11.78 18.86 3.70
C ILE A 217 11.29 17.43 3.38
N SER A 218 11.33 17.02 2.11
CA SER A 218 10.88 15.71 1.60
C SER A 218 11.30 14.50 2.46
N PRO A 219 12.54 14.42 3.00
CA PRO A 219 12.96 13.30 3.84
C PRO A 219 12.10 13.08 5.08
N LEU A 220 11.65 14.15 5.75
CA LEU A 220 10.77 14.06 6.92
C LEU A 220 9.46 13.38 6.55
N TRP A 221 8.82 13.84 5.48
CA TRP A 221 7.53 13.33 5.02
C TRP A 221 7.62 11.89 4.52
N ALA A 222 8.72 11.52 3.88
CA ALA A 222 8.97 10.14 3.46
C ALA A 222 9.06 9.21 4.66
N ILE A 223 9.81 9.60 5.71
CA ILE A 223 9.90 8.84 6.95
C ILE A 223 8.51 8.69 7.60
N LEU A 224 7.74 9.76 7.70
CA LEU A 224 6.39 9.71 8.28
C LEU A 224 5.45 8.79 7.50
N PHE A 225 5.51 8.82 6.17
CA PHE A 225 4.69 7.96 5.31
C PHE A 225 5.04 6.48 5.44
N PHE A 226 6.33 6.13 5.34
CA PHE A 226 6.74 4.73 5.47
C PHE A 226 6.56 4.22 6.91
N LEU A 227 6.73 5.09 7.91
CA LEU A 227 6.38 4.77 9.29
C LEU A 227 4.87 4.51 9.42
N MET A 228 4.02 5.31 8.76
CA MET A 228 2.56 5.08 8.73
C MET A 228 2.22 3.73 8.11
N LEU A 229 2.82 3.39 6.96
CA LEU A 229 2.60 2.08 6.33
C LEU A 229 3.04 0.94 7.27
N MET A 230 4.17 1.11 7.96
CA MET A 230 4.66 0.15 8.93
C MET A 230 3.70 0.01 10.13
N THR A 231 3.17 1.10 10.68
CA THR A 231 2.21 1.04 11.79
C THR A 231 0.91 0.37 11.39
N ILE A 232 0.38 0.67 10.19
CA ILE A 232 -0.81 0.02 9.64
C ILE A 232 -0.58 -1.50 9.50
N ALA A 233 0.58 -1.89 8.97
CA ALA A 233 0.94 -3.29 8.80
C ALA A 233 1.06 -4.01 10.15
N ILE A 234 1.76 -3.41 11.12
CA ILE A 234 1.92 -3.98 12.46
C ILE A 234 0.57 -4.14 13.17
N ASP A 235 -0.30 -3.14 13.12
CA ASP A 235 -1.61 -3.21 13.76
C ASP A 235 -2.49 -4.29 13.13
N THR A 236 -2.45 -4.42 11.80
CA THR A 236 -3.14 -5.50 11.07
C THR A 236 -2.59 -6.87 11.46
N GLN A 237 -1.27 -7.03 11.57
CA GLN A 237 -0.67 -8.32 11.92
C GLN A 237 -0.92 -8.72 13.37
N LYS A 238 -0.95 -7.76 14.30
CA LYS A 238 -1.41 -7.98 15.68
C LYS A 238 -2.87 -8.41 15.72
N PHE A 239 -3.69 -7.82 14.86
CA PHE A 239 -5.11 -8.12 14.76
C PHE A 239 -5.33 -9.55 14.26
N THR A 240 -4.67 -9.95 13.18
CA THR A 240 -4.86 -11.26 12.52
C THR A 240 -4.19 -12.41 13.27
N ASN A 241 -2.96 -12.23 13.78
CA ASN A 241 -2.16 -13.33 14.36
C ASN A 241 -2.32 -13.46 15.88
N SER A 242 -3.52 -13.25 16.42
CA SER A 242 -3.72 -13.51 17.84
C SER A 242 -3.59 -15.00 18.14
N LEU A 243 -2.71 -15.32 19.09
CA LEU A 243 -2.51 -16.69 19.57
C LEU A 243 -3.64 -17.15 20.51
N LYS A 244 -4.57 -16.25 20.88
CA LYS A 244 -5.63 -16.52 21.85
C LYS A 244 -6.47 -17.75 21.53
N PRO A 245 -6.98 -17.97 20.29
CA PRO A 245 -7.80 -19.15 20.03
C PRO A 245 -7.05 -20.47 20.27
N VAL A 246 -5.73 -20.50 20.01
CA VAL A 246 -4.89 -21.67 20.27
C VAL A 246 -4.65 -21.86 21.77
N MET A 247 -4.44 -20.76 22.51
CA MET A 247 -4.28 -20.78 23.97
C MET A 247 -5.57 -21.22 24.67
N ASP A 248 -6.73 -20.70 24.25
CA ASP A 248 -8.05 -21.10 24.75
C ASP A 248 -8.32 -22.60 24.50
N TRP A 249 -7.90 -23.13 23.33
CA TRP A 249 -8.04 -24.55 23.00
C TRP A 249 -7.02 -25.47 23.72
N ARG A 250 -5.88 -24.92 24.15
CA ARG A 250 -4.83 -25.61 24.91
C ARG A 250 -4.44 -24.82 26.16
N PRO A 251 -5.25 -24.90 27.22
CA PRO A 251 -4.99 -24.15 28.46
C PRO A 251 -3.64 -24.45 29.12
N ILE A 252 -3.01 -25.59 28.81
CA ILE A 252 -1.66 -25.94 29.28
C ILE A 252 -0.57 -24.99 28.77
N LEU A 253 -0.84 -24.25 27.68
CA LEU A 253 0.06 -23.25 27.11
C LEU A 253 -0.13 -21.87 27.75
N GLU A 254 -1.15 -21.67 28.58
CA GLU A 254 -1.33 -20.44 29.33
C GLU A 254 -0.41 -20.42 30.56
N GLU A 255 0.24 -19.28 30.82
CA GLU A 255 1.05 -19.11 32.03
C GLU A 255 0.17 -19.28 33.28
N PRO A 256 0.55 -20.16 34.23
CA PRO A 256 -0.20 -20.35 35.46
C PRO A 256 -0.28 -19.02 36.24
N GLY A 257 -1.51 -18.55 36.50
CA GLY A 257 -1.79 -17.34 37.28
C GLY A 257 -2.08 -16.07 36.46
N LYS A 258 -1.95 -16.10 35.12
CA LYS A 258 -2.57 -15.10 34.24
C LYS A 258 -3.92 -15.61 33.76
N THR A 259 -4.84 -15.85 34.69
CA THR A 259 -6.25 -15.94 34.31
C THR A 259 -6.57 -14.62 33.62
N THR A 260 -6.86 -14.67 32.32
CA THR A 260 -7.42 -13.52 31.62
C THR A 260 -8.90 -13.46 31.98
N THR A 261 -9.18 -13.36 33.29
CA THR A 261 -10.48 -13.02 33.82
C THR A 261 -10.71 -11.54 33.56
N VAL A 262 -11.74 -11.26 32.76
CA VAL A 262 -12.61 -10.10 32.95
C VAL A 262 -13.96 -10.65 33.33
#